data_AF-A0A645G3L0-F1
#
_entry.id   AF-A0A645G3L0-F1
#
_cell.length_a   1.000
_cell.length_b   1.000
_cell.length_c   1.000
_cell.angle_alpha   90.00
_cell.angle_beta   90.00
_cell.angle_gamma   90.00
#
_symmetry.space_group_name_H-M   'P 1'
#
loop_
_entity.id
_entity.type
_entity.pdbx_description
1 polymer ?
#
loop_
_entity_poly.entity_id
_entity_poly.type
_entity_poly.pdbx_seq_one_letter_code
_entity_poly.pdbx_strand_id
1 'polypeptide(L)'
;MNSRLTSKGIPVSCEVDIYGALSEYLGLCVTDHPVTLLDINNTVPAPVYEQHIRTKRPYRNDDLFMGFHCGNTSCSLLRNPHMGYQLIMKRGLEPDAKEPDITRGTLEGDLISGPITMYRLQSNSRGQLKAYVAEGEVLDVPTNSFGSIGIIGIEGMARFYRYVLLKKAYPHHAAIAYGHAGKVLFSLFTYLGVEDIAFNRKEDQLYDGENPFKH
;
A
#
# COMPACT_ATOMS: atom_id res chain seq x y z
N MET A 1 2.44 -12.65 -14.47
CA MET A 1 1.07 -13.04 -14.89
C MET A 1 0.06 -12.05 -14.33
N ASN A 2 0.06 -11.82 -13.02
CA ASN A 2 -0.88 -10.94 -12.33
C ASN A 2 -0.90 -9.50 -12.87
N SER A 3 0.26 -8.88 -13.07
CA SER A 3 0.37 -7.53 -13.66
C SER A 3 -0.43 -7.35 -14.96
N ARG A 4 -0.45 -8.35 -15.85
CA ARG A 4 -1.19 -8.32 -17.13
C ARG A 4 -2.70 -8.53 -16.95
N LEU A 5 -3.12 -9.19 -15.87
CA LEU A 5 -4.52 -9.39 -15.54
C LEU A 5 -5.08 -8.15 -14.84
N THR A 6 -4.34 -7.61 -13.88
CA THR A 6 -4.67 -6.35 -13.21
C THR A 6 -4.77 -5.19 -14.20
N SER A 7 -3.89 -5.13 -15.22
CA SER A 7 -3.99 -4.12 -16.28
C SER A 7 -5.21 -4.25 -17.19
N LYS A 8 -5.87 -5.41 -17.19
CA LYS A 8 -7.13 -5.68 -17.90
C LYS A 8 -8.36 -5.58 -17.00
N GLY A 9 -8.19 -5.10 -15.76
CA GLY A 9 -9.28 -5.00 -14.80
C GLY A 9 -9.69 -6.34 -14.18
N ILE A 10 -8.78 -7.32 -14.14
CA ILE A 10 -9.00 -8.61 -13.46
C ILE A 10 -8.10 -8.62 -12.22
N PRO A 11 -8.65 -8.35 -11.01
CA PRO A 11 -7.88 -8.41 -9.77
C PRO A 11 -7.35 -9.82 -9.51
N VAL A 12 -6.06 -9.89 -9.19
CA VAL A 12 -5.38 -11.14 -8.82
C VAL A 12 -4.54 -10.81 -7.61
N SER A 13 -5.07 -11.01 -6.41
CA SER A 13 -4.30 -10.72 -5.21
C SER A 13 -3.23 -11.77 -4.96
N CYS A 14 -2.08 -11.32 -4.48
CA CYS A 14 -1.04 -12.22 -4.03
C CYS A 14 -1.44 -12.95 -2.73
N GLU A 15 -0.71 -14.02 -2.40
CA GLU A 15 -0.76 -14.69 -1.09
C GLU A 15 -2.15 -15.21 -0.66
N VAL A 16 -3.03 -15.48 -1.62
CA VAL A 16 -4.42 -15.92 -1.35
C VAL A 16 -5.19 -14.88 -0.52
N ASP A 17 -4.82 -13.61 -0.64
CA ASP A 17 -5.49 -12.52 0.07
C ASP A 17 -6.84 -12.16 -0.61
N ILE A 18 -7.89 -12.87 -0.21
CA ILE A 18 -9.25 -12.73 -0.73
C ILE A 18 -9.79 -11.30 -0.53
N TYR A 19 -9.54 -10.70 0.64
CA TYR A 19 -9.98 -9.33 0.93
C TYR A 19 -9.15 -8.29 0.18
N GLY A 20 -7.89 -8.61 -0.13
CA GLY A 20 -7.05 -7.86 -1.05
C GLY A 20 -7.63 -7.83 -2.45
N ALA A 21 -7.98 -9.00 -3.01
CA ALA A 21 -8.58 -9.09 -4.34
C ALA A 21 -9.91 -8.34 -4.42
N LEU A 22 -10.75 -8.45 -3.39
CA LEU A 22 -11.99 -7.69 -3.31
C LEU A 22 -11.74 -6.19 -3.19
N SER A 23 -10.74 -5.77 -2.39
CA SER A 23 -10.37 -4.36 -2.28
C SER A 23 -9.89 -3.82 -3.63
N GLU A 24 -9.03 -4.55 -4.34
CA GLU A 24 -8.58 -4.20 -5.70
C GLU A 24 -9.76 -4.05 -6.67
N TYR A 25 -10.73 -4.99 -6.63
CA TYR A 25 -11.94 -4.90 -7.45
C TYR A 25 -12.76 -3.65 -7.16
N LEU A 26 -13.00 -3.33 -5.89
CA LEU A 26 -13.79 -2.16 -5.50
C LEU A 26 -13.11 -0.86 -5.96
N GLY A 27 -11.79 -0.75 -5.82
CA GLY A 27 -11.08 0.44 -6.29
C GLY A 27 -11.02 0.55 -7.81
N LEU A 28 -10.91 -0.58 -8.52
CA LEU A 28 -11.03 -0.59 -9.97
C LEU A 28 -12.39 -0.05 -10.41
N CYS A 29 -13.49 -0.51 -9.81
CA CYS A 29 -14.83 -0.01 -10.10
C CYS A 29 -15.03 1.48 -9.75
N VAL A 30 -14.30 1.98 -8.75
CA VAL A 30 -14.40 3.39 -8.32
C VAL A 30 -13.56 4.32 -9.20
N THR A 31 -12.42 3.84 -9.70
CA THR A 31 -11.41 4.68 -10.37
C THR A 31 -11.26 4.43 -11.85
N ASP A 32 -11.83 3.34 -12.39
CA ASP A 32 -11.58 2.83 -13.74
C ASP A 32 -10.08 2.61 -14.05
N HIS A 33 -9.27 2.49 -13.00
CA HIS A 33 -7.82 2.35 -13.09
C HIS A 33 -7.32 1.13 -12.30
N PRO A 34 -6.19 0.52 -12.73
CA PRO A 34 -5.57 -0.57 -11.99
C PRO A 34 -5.26 -0.16 -10.55
N VAL A 35 -5.62 -1.02 -9.60
CA VAL A 35 -5.25 -0.92 -8.19
C VAL A 35 -4.07 -1.85 -7.93
N THR A 36 -3.19 -1.48 -7.00
CA THR A 36 -2.13 -2.37 -6.52
C THR A 36 -2.28 -2.60 -5.03
N LEU A 37 -2.05 -3.83 -4.59
CA LEU A 37 -1.75 -4.10 -3.18
C LEU A 37 -0.28 -3.81 -2.90
N LEU A 38 0.00 -3.20 -1.75
CA LEU A 38 1.35 -3.00 -1.23
C LEU A 38 1.41 -3.43 0.24
N ASP A 39 2.55 -3.96 0.63
CA ASP A 39 2.95 -4.18 2.01
C ASP A 39 3.29 -2.83 2.64
N ILE A 40 2.68 -2.54 3.78
CA ILE A 40 3.15 -1.48 4.69
C ILE A 40 4.32 -2.07 5.47
N ASN A 41 5.51 -2.01 4.87
CA ASN A 41 6.66 -2.81 5.34
C ASN A 41 7.59 -2.01 6.27
N ASN A 42 8.25 -0.98 5.75
CA ASN A 42 9.36 -0.30 6.41
C ASN A 42 9.20 1.21 6.44
N THR A 43 9.69 1.86 7.50
CA THR A 43 9.92 3.30 7.50
C THR A 43 10.97 3.66 6.44
N VAL A 44 10.83 4.84 5.83
CA VAL A 44 11.82 5.35 4.87
C VAL A 44 13.17 5.54 5.58
N PRO A 45 14.29 5.00 5.05
CA PRO A 45 15.60 5.17 5.66
C PRO A 45 15.97 6.65 5.89
N ALA A 46 16.52 6.96 7.07
CA ALA A 46 16.84 8.33 7.46
C ALA A 46 17.69 9.10 6.41
N PRO A 47 18.73 8.51 5.77
CA PRO A 47 19.48 9.22 4.73
C PRO A 47 18.62 9.62 3.52
N VAL A 48 17.70 8.76 3.08
CA VAL A 48 16.79 9.03 1.96
C VAL A 48 15.84 10.17 2.33
N TYR A 49 15.30 10.13 3.54
CA TYR A 49 14.42 11.19 4.06
C TYR A 49 15.12 12.55 4.13
N GLU A 50 16.30 12.60 4.75
CA GLU A 50 17.08 13.83 4.92
C GLU A 50 17.48 14.45 3.58
N GLN A 51 17.90 13.63 2.62
CA GLN A 51 18.39 14.09 1.33
C GLN A 51 17.25 14.49 0.37
N HIS A 52 16.16 13.73 0.34
CA HIS A 52 15.15 13.86 -0.72
C HIS A 52 13.82 14.45 -0.27
N ILE A 53 13.47 14.39 1.02
CA ILE A 53 12.09 14.59 1.46
C ILE A 53 11.95 15.72 2.48
N ARG A 54 12.78 15.76 3.53
CA ARG A 54 12.61 16.65 4.71
C ARG A 54 12.32 18.11 4.36
N THR A 55 12.96 18.66 3.34
CA THR A 55 12.82 20.06 2.93
C THR A 55 11.90 20.28 1.72
N LYS A 56 11.41 19.20 1.09
CA LYS A 56 10.64 19.25 -0.17
C LYS A 56 9.18 18.86 -0.01
N ARG A 57 8.81 18.20 1.08
CA ARG A 57 7.45 17.74 1.37
C ARG A 57 7.13 17.92 2.86
N PRO A 58 5.87 18.16 3.22
CA PRO A 58 5.46 18.39 4.61
C PRO A 58 5.23 17.09 5.39
N TYR A 59 5.98 16.03 5.10
CA TYR A 59 5.86 14.76 5.81
C TYR A 59 6.97 14.63 6.85
N ARG A 60 6.60 14.13 8.02
CA ARG A 60 7.57 13.61 8.98
C ARG A 60 8.06 12.24 8.52
N ASN A 61 9.26 11.81 8.93
CA ASN A 61 9.79 10.51 8.51
C ASN A 61 8.90 9.33 8.98
N ASP A 62 8.26 9.47 10.15
CA ASP A 62 7.32 8.48 10.70
C ASP A 62 5.95 8.48 10.02
N ASP A 63 5.65 9.49 9.18
CA ASP A 63 4.45 9.53 8.33
C ASP A 63 4.67 8.88 6.95
N LEU A 64 5.87 8.36 6.70
CA LEU A 64 6.27 7.76 5.44
C LEU A 64 6.56 6.27 5.60
N PHE A 65 6.17 5.50 4.60
CA PHE A 65 6.57 4.09 4.51
C PHE A 65 6.97 3.70 3.09
N MET A 66 7.81 2.67 3.01
CA MET A 66 8.15 1.96 1.79
C MET A 66 7.00 1.00 1.48
N GLY A 67 6.13 1.39 0.55
CA GLY A 67 5.10 0.51 0.02
C GLY A 67 5.74 -0.45 -0.99
N PHE A 68 5.70 -1.75 -0.72
CA PHE A 68 6.41 -2.76 -1.50
C PHE A 68 5.47 -3.89 -1.91
N HIS A 69 5.67 -4.47 -3.09
CA HIS A 69 5.10 -5.76 -3.43
C HIS A 69 6.06 -6.56 -4.30
N CYS A 70 6.07 -7.88 -4.13
CA CYS A 70 6.87 -8.82 -4.91
C CYS A 70 6.37 -9.07 -6.37
N GLY A 71 5.63 -8.13 -6.98
CA GLY A 71 5.30 -8.19 -8.42
C GLY A 71 3.83 -8.32 -8.83
N ASN A 72 2.86 -8.04 -7.94
CA ASN A 72 1.44 -8.01 -8.28
C ASN A 72 1.00 -6.71 -8.98
N THR A 73 1.84 -5.68 -8.91
CA THR A 73 1.55 -4.36 -9.45
C THR A 73 1.46 -4.37 -10.98
N SER A 74 0.48 -3.65 -11.53
CA SER A 74 0.38 -3.44 -12.98
C SER A 74 1.60 -2.68 -13.52
N CYS A 75 2.14 -3.08 -14.67
CA CYS A 75 3.25 -2.36 -15.32
C CYS A 75 2.90 -0.91 -15.67
N SER A 76 1.61 -0.61 -15.83
CA SER A 76 1.12 0.75 -16.05
C SER A 76 1.25 1.68 -14.84
N LEU A 77 1.53 1.13 -13.65
CA LEU A 77 1.72 1.88 -12.41
C LEU A 77 3.20 2.04 -12.04
N LEU A 78 4.12 1.58 -12.90
CA LEU A 78 5.56 1.53 -12.63
C LEU A 78 6.34 2.39 -13.63
N ARG A 79 7.42 2.99 -13.14
CA ARG A 79 8.47 3.60 -13.94
C ARG A 79 9.51 2.55 -14.29
N ASN A 80 9.89 2.49 -15.57
CA ASN A 80 10.85 1.51 -16.11
C ASN A 80 10.52 0.06 -15.71
N PRO A 81 9.27 -0.41 -15.93
CA PRO A 81 8.87 -1.76 -15.56
C PRO A 81 9.71 -2.80 -16.28
N HIS A 82 10.29 -3.74 -15.53
CA HIS A 82 11.07 -4.84 -16.09
C HIS A 82 10.81 -6.13 -15.31
N MET A 83 10.96 -7.26 -15.99
CA MET A 83 10.79 -8.57 -15.37
C MET A 83 12.07 -8.99 -14.68
N GLY A 84 11.95 -9.36 -13.41
CA GLY A 84 13.05 -9.83 -12.57
C GLY A 84 12.76 -11.20 -11.96
N TYR A 85 13.29 -11.40 -10.77
CA TYR A 85 13.05 -12.57 -9.95
C TYR A 85 12.93 -12.15 -8.48
N GLN A 86 12.25 -12.96 -7.68
CA GLN A 86 12.02 -12.67 -6.28
C GLN A 86 13.34 -12.78 -5.51
N LEU A 87 14.01 -11.63 -5.32
CA LEU A 87 15.39 -11.56 -4.83
C LEU A 87 15.59 -12.25 -3.47
N ILE A 88 14.61 -12.14 -2.57
CA ILE A 88 14.66 -12.76 -1.25
C ILE A 88 14.57 -14.29 -1.39
N MET A 89 13.59 -14.77 -2.18
CA MET A 89 13.44 -16.21 -2.39
C MET A 89 14.62 -16.80 -3.16
N LYS A 90 15.19 -16.10 -4.15
CA LYS A 90 16.38 -16.57 -4.87
C LYS A 90 17.52 -16.82 -3.91
N ARG A 91 17.79 -15.88 -3.00
CA ARG A 91 18.86 -16.00 -2.00
C ARG A 91 18.66 -17.19 -1.05
N GLY A 92 17.41 -17.52 -0.72
CA GLY A 92 17.11 -18.61 0.22
C GLY A 92 16.95 -19.99 -0.43
N LEU A 93 16.29 -20.06 -1.58
CA LEU A 93 15.88 -21.31 -2.23
C LEU A 93 16.80 -21.72 -3.38
N GLU A 94 17.46 -20.75 -4.02
CA GLU A 94 18.30 -20.97 -5.20
C GLU A 94 19.66 -20.22 -5.06
N PRO A 95 20.38 -20.34 -3.92
CA PRO A 95 21.57 -19.52 -3.64
C PRO A 95 22.67 -19.73 -4.69
N ASP A 96 22.94 -20.99 -5.04
CA ASP A 96 24.02 -21.40 -5.94
C ASP A 96 23.62 -21.41 -7.42
N ALA A 97 22.32 -21.25 -7.71
CA ALA A 97 21.84 -21.19 -9.08
C ALA A 97 22.32 -19.87 -9.73
N LYS A 98 23.00 -20.01 -10.88
CA LYS A 98 23.48 -18.87 -11.67
C LYS A 98 22.32 -18.01 -12.16
N GLU A 99 21.29 -18.68 -12.67
CA GLU A 99 20.02 -18.08 -13.02
C GLU A 99 18.94 -18.66 -12.11
N PRO A 100 17.99 -17.84 -11.60
CA PRO A 100 16.82 -18.35 -10.87
C PRO A 100 16.09 -19.36 -11.75
N ASP A 101 15.36 -20.34 -11.22
CA ASP A 101 14.47 -21.24 -11.99
C ASP A 101 13.05 -21.13 -11.45
N ILE A 102 12.89 -21.35 -10.15
CA ILE A 102 11.58 -21.32 -9.47
C ILE A 102 11.22 -19.95 -8.88
N THR A 103 12.15 -18.99 -8.86
CA THR A 103 11.93 -17.64 -8.29
C THR A 103 11.72 -16.54 -9.33
N ARG A 104 11.62 -16.88 -10.62
CA ARG A 104 11.45 -15.93 -11.73
C ARG A 104 10.09 -15.24 -11.76
N GLY A 105 10.02 -14.11 -12.47
CA GLY A 105 8.75 -13.56 -12.97
C GLY A 105 8.11 -12.48 -12.11
N THR A 106 8.88 -11.89 -11.17
CA THR A 106 8.48 -10.66 -10.49
C THR A 106 8.48 -9.50 -11.47
N LEU A 107 7.56 -8.56 -11.29
CA LEU A 107 7.61 -7.28 -11.99
C LEU A 107 8.23 -6.25 -11.04
N GLU A 108 9.25 -5.55 -11.54
CA GLU A 108 10.03 -4.60 -10.75
C GLU A 108 10.03 -3.21 -11.37
N GLY A 109 10.13 -2.21 -10.49
CA GLY A 109 10.13 -0.79 -10.85
C GLY A 109 9.67 0.07 -9.68
N ASP A 110 10.01 1.35 -9.76
CA ASP A 110 9.46 2.35 -8.84
C ASP A 110 8.01 2.65 -9.24
N LEU A 111 7.11 2.78 -8.27
CA LEU A 111 5.76 3.28 -8.51
C LEU A 111 5.79 4.67 -9.16
N ILE A 112 4.86 4.92 -10.06
CA ILE A 112 4.64 6.26 -10.63
C ILE A 112 4.21 7.20 -9.51
N SER A 113 4.78 8.40 -9.45
CA SER A 113 4.41 9.40 -8.44
C SER A 113 3.03 9.99 -8.71
N GLY A 114 2.34 10.42 -7.65
CA GLY A 114 1.03 11.04 -7.79
C GLY A 114 0.11 10.83 -6.59
N PRO A 115 -1.08 11.45 -6.61
CA PRO A 115 -2.07 11.29 -5.55
C PRO A 115 -2.56 9.84 -5.50
N ILE A 116 -2.79 9.33 -4.29
CA ILE A 116 -3.34 8.00 -4.06
C ILE A 116 -4.38 8.01 -2.95
N THR A 117 -5.20 6.97 -2.94
CA THR A 117 -6.04 6.60 -1.80
C THR A 117 -5.61 5.22 -1.34
N MET A 118 -5.13 5.13 -0.10
CA MET A 118 -4.84 3.89 0.60
C MET A 118 -6.10 3.44 1.33
N TYR A 119 -6.55 2.22 1.08
CA TYR A 119 -7.77 1.70 1.69
C TYR A 119 -7.71 0.18 1.83
N ARG A 120 -8.65 -0.36 2.60
CA ARG A 120 -8.79 -1.80 2.78
C ARG A 120 -10.19 -2.15 3.24
N LEU A 121 -10.82 -3.11 2.57
CA LEU A 121 -11.92 -3.89 3.15
C LEU A 121 -11.32 -5.14 3.82
N GLN A 122 -11.82 -5.52 4.99
CA GLN A 122 -11.31 -6.68 5.72
C GLN A 122 -12.39 -7.27 6.63
N SER A 123 -12.43 -8.59 6.81
CA SER A 123 -13.15 -9.19 7.93
C SER A 123 -12.25 -9.37 9.15
N ASN A 124 -12.81 -9.13 10.34
CA ASN A 124 -12.19 -9.57 11.59
C ASN A 124 -12.40 -11.09 11.82
N SER A 125 -11.85 -11.61 12.92
CA SER A 125 -11.96 -13.04 13.30
C SER A 125 -13.37 -13.50 13.65
N ARG A 126 -14.31 -12.56 13.84
CA ARG A 126 -15.74 -12.84 14.12
C ARG A 126 -16.61 -12.75 12.86
N GLY A 127 -16.02 -12.58 11.68
CA GLY A 127 -16.76 -12.47 10.42
C GLY A 127 -17.35 -11.08 10.15
N GLN A 128 -17.02 -10.07 10.95
CA GLN A 128 -17.55 -8.72 10.77
C GLN A 128 -16.64 -7.93 9.83
N LEU A 129 -17.24 -7.27 8.85
CA LEU A 129 -16.53 -6.38 7.94
C LEU A 129 -16.15 -5.08 8.65
N LYS A 130 -14.92 -4.65 8.35
CA LYS A 130 -14.36 -3.37 8.74
C LYS A 130 -13.58 -2.82 7.55
N ALA A 131 -13.46 -1.50 7.47
CA ALA A 131 -12.69 -0.86 6.43
C ALA A 131 -11.88 0.31 6.96
N TYR A 132 -10.89 0.73 6.17
CA TYR A 132 -10.28 2.03 6.35
C TYR A 132 -10.02 2.72 5.02
N VAL A 133 -9.92 4.06 5.05
CA VAL A 133 -9.62 4.92 3.92
C VAL A 133 -8.72 6.06 4.37
N ALA A 134 -7.61 6.30 3.66
CA ALA A 134 -6.70 7.41 3.90
C ALA A 134 -6.14 7.92 2.57
N GLU A 135 -6.14 9.23 2.35
CA GLU A 135 -5.59 9.85 1.15
C GLU A 135 -4.15 10.30 1.36
N GLY A 136 -3.36 10.26 0.29
CA GLY A 136 -1.94 10.59 0.32
C GLY A 136 -1.35 10.70 -1.08
N GLU A 137 -0.06 10.44 -1.19
CA GLU A 137 0.66 10.41 -2.46
C GLU A 137 1.79 9.37 -2.48
N VAL A 138 2.13 8.90 -3.68
CA VAL A 138 3.43 8.28 -3.97
C VAL A 138 4.42 9.40 -4.27
N LEU A 139 5.51 9.49 -3.49
CA LEU A 139 6.53 10.51 -3.65
C LEU A 139 7.42 10.23 -4.86
N ASP A 140 7.79 11.30 -5.58
CA ASP A 140 8.78 11.25 -6.66
C ASP A 140 10.22 11.19 -6.10
N VAL A 141 10.57 10.06 -5.49
CA VAL A 141 11.88 9.81 -4.89
C VAL A 141 12.34 8.41 -5.30
N PRO A 142 13.57 8.24 -5.80
CA PRO A 142 14.08 6.94 -6.17
C PRO A 142 14.22 6.05 -4.93
N THR A 143 13.63 4.85 -4.97
CA THR A 143 13.65 3.95 -3.81
C THR A 143 14.99 3.23 -3.65
N ASN A 144 15.72 3.04 -4.75
CA ASN A 144 16.98 2.27 -4.83
C ASN A 144 16.84 0.86 -4.23
N SER A 145 15.68 0.22 -4.45
CA SER A 145 15.38 -1.14 -4.00
C SER A 145 14.84 -1.99 -5.15
N PHE A 146 14.43 -3.21 -4.84
CA PHE A 146 13.88 -4.20 -5.77
C PHE A 146 12.37 -4.32 -5.62
N GLY A 147 11.74 -5.04 -6.56
CA GLY A 147 10.28 -5.27 -6.57
C GLY A 147 9.49 -4.09 -7.13
N SER A 148 8.17 -4.14 -6.96
CA SER A 148 7.28 -3.01 -7.23
C SER A 148 7.21 -2.17 -5.97
N ILE A 149 7.82 -0.98 -5.96
CA ILE A 149 8.07 -0.25 -4.72
C ILE A 149 7.89 1.26 -4.86
N GLY A 150 7.44 1.94 -3.82
CA GLY A 150 7.40 3.40 -3.77
C GLY A 150 7.41 3.93 -2.34
N ILE A 151 7.74 5.21 -2.18
CA ILE A 151 7.62 5.90 -0.90
C ILE A 151 6.22 6.52 -0.83
N ILE A 152 5.42 6.08 0.13
CA ILE A 152 4.05 6.56 0.33
C ILE A 152 4.05 7.54 1.48
N GLY A 153 3.44 8.72 1.25
CA GLY A 153 3.19 9.71 2.29
C GLY A 153 1.70 9.89 2.55
N ILE A 154 1.31 9.75 3.81
CA ILE A 154 -0.06 9.98 4.30
C ILE A 154 0.05 10.84 5.56
N GLU A 155 -0.71 11.92 5.63
CA GLU A 155 -0.66 12.82 6.80
C GLU A 155 -1.15 12.10 8.05
N GLY A 156 -0.34 12.14 9.13
CA GLY A 156 -0.65 11.47 10.39
C GLY A 156 -0.61 9.93 10.31
N MET A 157 0.11 9.38 9.32
CA MET A 157 0.25 7.94 9.13
C MET A 157 0.83 7.24 10.35
N ALA A 158 1.75 7.84 11.10
CA ALA A 158 2.30 7.22 12.31
C ALA A 158 1.20 6.90 13.34
N ARG A 159 0.30 7.86 13.55
CA ARG A 159 -0.85 7.74 14.46
C ARG A 159 -1.88 6.77 13.89
N PHE A 160 -2.21 6.91 12.61
CA PHE A 160 -3.15 6.03 11.93
C PHE A 160 -2.69 4.56 11.94
N TYR A 161 -1.42 4.29 11.67
CA TYR A 161 -0.81 2.97 11.75
C TYR A 161 -0.98 2.35 13.14
N ARG A 162 -0.65 3.10 14.20
CA ARG A 162 -0.79 2.62 15.58
C ARG A 162 -2.23 2.37 15.99
N TYR A 163 -3.11 3.36 15.80
CA TYR A 163 -4.45 3.37 16.41
C TYR A 163 -5.54 2.77 15.50
N VAL A 164 -5.26 2.58 14.22
CA VAL A 164 -6.16 1.90 13.29
C VAL A 164 -5.55 0.57 12.86
N LEU A 165 -4.40 0.57 12.20
CA LEU A 165 -3.89 -0.65 11.57
C LEU A 165 -3.51 -1.71 12.61
N LEU A 166 -2.68 -1.35 13.60
CA LEU A 166 -2.29 -2.27 14.68
C LEU A 166 -3.43 -2.52 15.67
N LYS A 167 -4.00 -1.47 16.28
CA LYS A 167 -5.03 -1.61 17.32
C LYS A 167 -6.26 -2.37 16.83
N LYS A 168 -6.66 -2.20 15.56
CA LYS A 168 -7.78 -2.94 14.97
C LYS A 168 -7.37 -4.22 14.26
N ALA A 169 -6.10 -4.64 14.30
CA ALA A 169 -5.61 -5.86 13.65
C ALA A 169 -5.97 -5.95 12.15
N TYR A 170 -5.57 -4.95 11.37
CA TYR A 170 -5.55 -5.06 9.91
C TYR A 170 -4.31 -5.84 9.44
N PRO A 171 -4.39 -6.55 8.30
CA PRO A 171 -3.21 -7.14 7.68
C PRO A 171 -2.26 -6.05 7.17
N HIS A 172 -1.04 -6.46 6.83
CA HIS A 172 -0.02 -5.55 6.33
C HIS A 172 -0.29 -5.06 4.89
N HIS A 173 -1.09 -5.79 4.12
CA HIS A 173 -1.52 -5.37 2.78
C HIS A 173 -2.50 -4.19 2.83
N ALA A 174 -2.22 -3.18 2.03
CA ALA A 174 -3.11 -2.08 1.73
C ALA A 174 -3.38 -1.99 0.22
N ALA A 175 -4.63 -1.71 -0.15
CA ALA A 175 -4.97 -1.41 -1.54
C ALA A 175 -4.70 0.06 -1.82
N ILE A 176 -4.01 0.32 -2.93
CA ILE A 176 -3.59 1.64 -3.37
C ILE A 176 -4.25 1.93 -4.71
N ALA A 177 -5.26 2.79 -4.68
CA ALA A 177 -5.86 3.34 -5.89
C ALA A 177 -5.21 4.68 -6.21
N TYR A 178 -4.90 4.93 -7.48
CA TYR A 178 -4.40 6.23 -7.92
C TYR A 178 -5.55 7.25 -7.98
N GLY A 179 -5.27 8.47 -7.49
CA GLY A 179 -6.24 9.53 -7.29
C GLY A 179 -6.79 9.61 -5.86
N HIS A 180 -7.42 10.75 -5.53
CA HIS A 180 -8.14 10.99 -4.27
C HIS A 180 -9.60 10.57 -4.42
N ALA A 181 -9.85 9.29 -4.14
CA ALA A 181 -11.14 8.62 -4.24
C ALA A 181 -11.77 8.35 -2.86
N GLY A 182 -11.22 8.92 -1.79
CA GLY A 182 -11.59 8.61 -0.42
C GLY A 182 -13.06 8.87 -0.11
N LYS A 183 -13.62 9.96 -0.65
CA LYS A 183 -15.05 10.28 -0.51
C LYS A 183 -15.95 9.16 -1.06
N VAL A 184 -15.62 8.63 -2.24
CA VAL A 184 -16.42 7.59 -2.90
C VAL A 184 -16.24 6.26 -2.19
N LEU A 185 -15.00 5.88 -1.86
CA LEU A 185 -14.69 4.63 -1.14
C LEU A 185 -15.34 4.59 0.25
N PHE A 186 -15.30 5.69 1.01
CA PHE A 186 -15.96 5.77 2.31
C PHE A 186 -17.48 5.58 2.20
N SER A 187 -18.09 6.25 1.21
CA SER A 187 -19.53 6.15 0.93
C SER A 187 -19.92 4.73 0.47
N LEU A 188 -19.08 4.10 -0.36
CA LEU A 188 -19.25 2.72 -0.81
C LEU A 188 -19.24 1.75 0.37
N PHE A 189 -18.28 1.85 1.30
CA PHE A 189 -18.25 0.98 2.47
C PHE A 189 -19.47 1.17 3.37
N THR A 190 -19.95 2.41 3.50
CA THR A 190 -21.20 2.69 4.21
C THR A 190 -22.38 2.00 3.52
N TYR A 191 -22.47 2.09 2.19
CA TYR A 191 -23.52 1.43 1.39
C TYR A 191 -23.47 -0.10 1.50
N LEU A 192 -22.28 -0.69 1.61
CA LEU A 192 -22.09 -2.13 1.83
C LEU A 192 -22.40 -2.57 3.27
N GLY A 193 -22.81 -1.66 4.16
CA GLY A 193 -23.16 -1.96 5.54
C GLY A 193 -21.96 -2.21 6.45
N VAL A 194 -20.78 -1.69 6.10
CA VAL A 194 -19.60 -1.76 6.97
C VAL A 194 -19.78 -0.79 8.14
N GLU A 195 -19.88 -1.31 9.35
CA GLU A 195 -20.12 -0.49 10.55
C GLU A 195 -18.87 0.24 11.05
N ASP A 196 -17.69 -0.38 10.92
CA ASP A 196 -16.42 0.21 11.33
C ASP A 196 -15.60 0.66 10.11
N ILE A 197 -15.70 1.95 9.77
CA ILE A 197 -14.94 2.59 8.69
C ILE A 197 -13.99 3.63 9.31
N ALA A 198 -12.69 3.32 9.33
CA ALA A 198 -11.66 4.19 9.87
C ALA A 198 -11.06 5.14 8.81
N PHE A 199 -10.51 6.27 9.25
CA PHE A 199 -9.76 7.20 8.41
C PHE A 199 -8.63 7.85 9.21
N ASN A 200 -7.66 8.45 8.53
CA ASN A 200 -6.57 9.17 9.17
C ASN A 200 -7.09 10.49 9.77
N ARG A 201 -6.99 10.62 11.09
CA ARG A 201 -7.41 11.81 11.86
C ARG A 201 -6.33 12.89 11.84
N LYS A 202 -6.76 14.14 11.81
CA LYS A 202 -5.90 15.33 12.00
C LYS A 202 -5.31 15.37 13.41
N GLU A 203 -4.27 16.17 13.61
CA GLU A 203 -3.57 16.25 14.91
C GLU A 203 -4.48 16.65 16.09
N ASP A 204 -5.48 17.48 15.84
CA ASP A 204 -6.45 17.96 16.83
C ASP A 204 -7.55 16.92 17.17
N GLN A 205 -7.57 15.80 16.46
CA GLN A 205 -8.55 14.73 16.60
C GLN A 205 -7.88 13.46 17.15
N LEU A 206 -7.99 13.25 18.46
CA LEU A 206 -7.43 12.06 19.11
C LEU A 206 -8.13 10.79 18.67
N TYR A 207 -7.39 9.70 18.48
CA TYR A 207 -7.95 8.35 18.41
C TYR A 207 -8.38 7.86 19.79
N ASP A 208 -9.27 6.86 19.82
CA ASP A 208 -9.61 6.19 21.08
C ASP A 208 -8.35 5.58 21.73
N GLY A 209 -8.10 5.94 22.99
CA GLY A 209 -6.91 5.54 23.75
C GLY A 209 -5.60 6.20 23.30
N GLU A 210 -5.65 7.25 22.48
CA GLU A 210 -4.48 8.05 22.18
C GLU A 210 -4.09 8.96 23.36
N ASN A 211 -2.79 9.03 23.65
CA ASN A 211 -2.29 9.89 24.72
C ASN A 211 -2.34 11.36 24.25
N PRO A 212 -3.11 12.25 24.93
CA PRO A 212 -3.21 13.66 24.53
C PRO A 212 -1.94 14.47 24.81
N PHE A 213 -1.00 13.95 25.59
CA PHE A 213 0.22 14.66 25.97
C PHE A 213 1.39 14.20 25.08
N LYS A 214 1.98 15.15 24.33
CA LYS A 214 3.23 14.93 23.58
C LYS A 214 4.44 15.16 24.50
N HIS A 215 5.52 14.42 24.31
CA HIS A 215 6.84 14.71 24.88
C HIS A 215 7.57 15.75 24.04
#